data_AF-A0A1J0RD36-F1
#
_entry.id   AF-A0A1J0RD36-F1
#
_cell.length_a   1.000
_cell.length_b   1.000
_cell.length_c   1.000
_cell.angle_alpha   90.00
_cell.angle_beta   90.00
_cell.angle_gamma   90.00
#
_symmetry.space_group_name_H-M   'P 1'
#
loop_
_entity.id
_entity.type
_entity.pdbx_description
1 polymer ?
#
loop_
_entity_poly.entity_id
_entity_poly.type
_entity_poly.pdbx_seq_one_letter_code
_entity_poly.pdbx_strand_id
1 'polypeptide(L)'
;VVLCKFVTIAESPFDLPQPSSLSSDDYELIQALNLSTSTDKWQNMMYEDKTAKSVHADAKAAGKDKLGYDNCWSDWQKAALDVLEDGGPQDVKELKVGALTQEQKAAAYAFISKIGNKARRIKSTFPQLSKVAATREEKEARKALKMAVYGADVSERRAETSNAAFGEDTQNTAREIVCEAADSNKRAKTVLATLTCLCEKPDSTEVTDGTCTKEAEGTTGWRTAANKAPDDDLVKIVKTCPQPRKKTLQIQRHKERDKRTQCPIPYR
;
A
#
# COMPACT_ATOMS: atom_id res chain seq x y z
N VAL A 1 13.36 -20.06 19.75
CA VAL A 1 12.05 -19.37 19.90
C VAL A 1 11.89 -18.12 19.01
N VAL A 2 12.87 -17.22 18.90
CA VAL A 2 12.76 -15.98 18.08
C VAL A 2 12.64 -16.27 16.57
N LEU A 3 13.50 -17.11 16.01
CA LEU A 3 13.47 -17.48 14.58
C LEU A 3 12.14 -18.13 14.16
N CYS A 4 11.57 -18.97 15.02
CA CYS A 4 10.25 -19.56 14.80
C CYS A 4 9.11 -18.52 14.70
N LYS A 5 9.27 -17.31 15.26
CA LYS A 5 8.26 -16.24 15.06
C LYS A 5 8.21 -15.81 13.59
N PHE A 6 9.35 -15.72 12.92
CA PHE A 6 9.39 -15.38 11.49
C PHE A 6 8.78 -16.49 10.63
N VAL A 7 9.04 -17.76 10.97
CA VAL A 7 8.34 -18.91 10.36
C VAL A 7 6.84 -18.76 10.53
N THR A 8 6.36 -18.49 11.75
CA THR A 8 4.90 -18.33 11.97
C THR A 8 4.33 -17.13 11.23
N ILE A 9 5.07 -16.05 11.04
CA ILE A 9 4.62 -14.87 10.28
C ILE A 9 4.48 -15.21 8.79
N ALA A 10 5.46 -15.87 8.19
CA ALA A 10 5.41 -16.26 6.78
C ALA A 10 4.29 -17.28 6.46
N GLU A 11 3.94 -18.12 7.44
CA GLU A 11 2.87 -19.12 7.30
C GLU A 11 1.47 -18.61 7.69
N SER A 12 1.36 -17.48 8.39
CA SER A 12 0.06 -17.01 8.84
C SER A 12 -0.68 -16.26 7.71
N PRO A 13 -2.02 -16.33 7.68
CA PRO A 13 -2.79 -15.40 6.87
C PRO A 13 -2.54 -13.97 7.37
N PHE A 14 -2.45 -13.03 6.44
CA PHE A 14 -2.36 -11.60 6.74
C PHE A 14 -3.17 -10.87 5.67
N ASP A 15 -3.84 -9.79 6.09
CA ASP A 15 -4.53 -8.90 5.15
C ASP A 15 -3.65 -7.69 4.93
N LEU A 16 -3.39 -7.36 3.66
CA LEU A 16 -2.93 -6.02 3.34
C LEU A 16 -4.15 -5.10 3.36
N PRO A 17 -4.19 -4.08 4.25
CA PRO A 17 -5.31 -3.15 4.25
C PRO A 17 -5.33 -2.44 2.90
N GLN A 18 -6.34 -2.75 2.10
CA GLN A 18 -6.57 -2.03 0.86
C GLN A 18 -6.82 -0.57 1.22
N PRO A 19 -6.18 0.37 0.53
CA PRO A 19 -6.54 1.75 0.70
C PRO A 19 -7.99 1.96 0.29
N SER A 20 -8.74 2.66 1.14
CA SER A 20 -10.02 3.25 0.71
C SER A 20 -9.75 4.15 -0.49
N SER A 21 -10.51 3.98 -1.58
CA SER A 21 -10.59 4.98 -2.63
C SER A 21 -11.49 6.13 -2.16
N LEU A 22 -11.14 7.36 -2.55
CA LEU A 22 -12.08 8.47 -2.48
C LEU A 22 -12.95 8.41 -3.74
N SER A 23 -14.28 8.36 -3.59
CA SER A 23 -15.17 8.54 -4.75
C SER A 23 -14.95 9.92 -5.37
N SER A 24 -14.61 9.96 -6.66
CA SER A 24 -14.53 11.21 -7.41
C SER A 24 -15.90 11.85 -7.59
N ASP A 25 -16.94 11.03 -7.65
CA ASP A 25 -18.26 11.43 -8.16
C ASP A 25 -18.96 12.36 -7.17
N ASP A 26 -18.93 12.02 -5.87
CA ASP A 26 -19.46 12.88 -4.79
C ASP A 26 -18.72 14.22 -4.73
N TYR A 27 -17.40 14.19 -4.90
CA TYR A 27 -16.59 15.40 -4.90
C TYR A 27 -16.94 16.30 -6.08
N GLU A 28 -17.06 15.72 -7.27
CA GLU A 28 -17.37 16.42 -8.52
C GLU A 28 -18.79 17.01 -8.46
N LEU A 29 -19.77 16.25 -7.98
CA LEU A 29 -21.13 16.73 -7.73
C LEU A 29 -21.15 17.92 -6.77
N ILE A 30 -20.39 17.87 -5.67
CA ILE A 30 -20.28 19.00 -4.74
C ILE A 30 -19.65 20.23 -5.40
N GLN A 31 -18.64 20.07 -6.26
CA GLN A 31 -18.05 21.21 -6.98
C GLN A 31 -19.00 21.79 -8.04
N ALA A 32 -19.74 20.95 -8.76
CA ALA A 32 -20.76 21.36 -9.71
C ALA A 32 -21.89 22.13 -9.00
N LEU A 33 -22.34 21.65 -7.83
CA LEU A 33 -23.30 22.36 -6.99
C LEU A 33 -22.78 23.71 -6.49
N ASN A 34 -21.51 23.74 -6.05
CA ASN A 34 -20.88 24.96 -5.59
C ASN A 34 -20.79 26.01 -6.71
N LEU A 35 -20.47 25.59 -7.93
CA LEU A 35 -20.41 26.49 -9.08
C LEU A 35 -21.81 26.93 -9.53
N SER A 36 -22.76 26.01 -9.70
CA SER A 36 -24.12 26.34 -10.19
C SER A 36 -24.92 27.27 -9.27
N THR A 37 -24.61 27.27 -7.97
CA THR A 37 -25.23 28.18 -6.98
C THR A 37 -24.47 29.50 -6.81
N SER A 38 -23.28 29.64 -7.41
CA SER A 38 -22.51 30.88 -7.38
C SER A 38 -23.13 31.99 -8.23
N THR A 39 -22.60 33.20 -8.13
CA THR A 39 -23.10 34.35 -8.91
C THR A 39 -22.88 34.16 -10.40
N ASP A 40 -23.75 34.73 -11.24
CA ASP A 40 -23.61 34.65 -12.69
C ASP A 40 -22.25 35.18 -13.18
N LYS A 41 -21.74 36.24 -12.53
CA LYS A 41 -20.41 36.78 -12.78
C LYS A 41 -19.31 35.73 -12.57
N TRP A 42 -19.43 34.93 -11.50
CA TRP A 42 -18.47 33.87 -11.20
C TRP A 42 -18.60 32.70 -12.18
N GLN A 43 -19.82 32.26 -12.48
CA GLN A 43 -20.05 31.21 -13.45
C GLN A 43 -19.51 31.60 -14.84
N ASN A 44 -19.84 32.81 -15.30
CA ASN A 44 -19.43 33.32 -16.61
C ASN A 44 -17.91 33.46 -16.76
N MET A 45 -17.19 33.74 -15.66
CA MET A 45 -15.74 33.83 -15.67
C MET A 45 -15.04 32.51 -16.04
N MET A 46 -15.71 31.36 -15.92
CA MET A 46 -15.12 30.07 -16.31
C MET A 46 -15.14 29.82 -17.82
N TYR A 47 -16.04 30.48 -18.56
CA TYR A 47 -16.30 30.15 -19.96
C TYR A 47 -15.62 31.12 -20.90
N GLU A 48 -15.00 30.58 -21.95
CA GLU A 48 -14.60 31.33 -23.13
C GLU A 48 -15.82 31.56 -24.02
N ASP A 49 -16.56 30.48 -24.30
CA ASP A 49 -17.82 30.49 -25.02
C ASP A 49 -18.73 29.38 -24.46
N LYS A 50 -19.83 29.78 -23.82
CA LYS A 50 -20.83 28.84 -23.27
C LYS A 50 -21.54 28.03 -24.34
N THR A 51 -21.78 28.62 -25.51
CA THR A 51 -22.48 27.99 -26.64
C THR A 51 -21.60 26.91 -27.27
N ALA A 52 -20.31 27.21 -27.42
CA ALA A 52 -19.30 26.26 -27.88
C ALA A 52 -18.82 25.30 -26.79
N LYS A 53 -19.33 25.43 -25.55
CA LYS A 53 -18.98 24.62 -24.37
C LYS A 53 -17.48 24.65 -24.05
N SER A 54 -16.82 25.77 -24.30
CA SER A 54 -15.40 25.96 -24.01
C SER A 54 -15.19 26.74 -22.72
N VAL A 55 -14.20 26.29 -21.93
CA VAL A 55 -13.78 26.91 -20.66
C VAL A 55 -12.37 27.46 -20.80
N HIS A 56 -12.09 28.54 -20.07
CA HIS A 56 -10.75 29.12 -20.02
C HIS A 56 -9.73 28.11 -19.52
N ALA A 57 -8.61 27.98 -20.24
CA ALA A 57 -7.56 27.00 -19.94
C ALA A 57 -6.93 27.16 -18.54
N ASP A 58 -6.77 28.40 -18.08
CA ASP A 58 -6.22 28.74 -16.77
C ASP A 58 -6.77 30.09 -16.26
N ALA A 59 -6.41 30.46 -15.02
CA ALA A 59 -6.84 31.72 -14.42
C ALA A 59 -6.33 32.94 -15.21
N LYS A 60 -5.19 32.84 -15.89
CA LYS A 60 -4.62 33.93 -16.68
C LYS A 60 -5.42 34.17 -17.96
N ALA A 61 -5.86 33.11 -18.64
CA ALA A 61 -6.74 33.19 -19.80
C ALA A 61 -8.07 33.89 -19.46
N ALA A 62 -8.56 33.72 -18.24
CA ALA A 62 -9.74 34.43 -17.71
C ALA A 62 -9.44 35.85 -17.16
N GLY A 63 -8.19 36.32 -17.22
CA GLY A 63 -7.77 37.61 -16.65
C GLY A 63 -7.83 37.68 -15.12
N LYS A 64 -7.44 36.59 -14.44
CA LYS A 64 -7.50 36.37 -12.98
C LYS A 64 -6.19 35.84 -12.36
N ASP A 65 -5.07 35.96 -13.08
CA ASP A 65 -3.73 35.48 -12.69
C ASP A 65 -3.25 35.99 -11.31
N LYS A 66 -3.80 37.09 -10.80
CA LYS A 66 -3.38 37.71 -9.52
C LYS A 66 -4.23 37.33 -8.31
N LEU A 67 -5.21 36.43 -8.47
CA LEU A 67 -6.19 36.11 -7.42
C LEU A 67 -5.91 34.79 -6.69
N GLY A 68 -4.80 34.11 -7.01
CA GLY A 68 -4.41 32.84 -6.36
C GLY A 68 -5.32 31.67 -6.72
N TYR A 69 -5.92 31.72 -7.91
CA TYR A 69 -6.90 30.75 -8.37
C TYR A 69 -6.29 29.47 -8.97
N ASP A 70 -4.99 29.48 -9.25
CA ASP A 70 -4.30 28.43 -10.02
C ASP A 70 -4.54 27.03 -9.46
N ASN A 71 -4.43 26.87 -8.13
CA ASN A 71 -4.59 25.57 -7.48
C ASN A 71 -6.02 25.01 -7.61
N CYS A 72 -7.01 25.86 -7.87
CA CYS A 72 -8.44 25.54 -7.87
C CYS A 72 -9.03 25.46 -9.28
N TRP A 73 -8.29 25.95 -10.26
CA TRP A 73 -8.82 26.20 -11.59
C TRP A 73 -9.30 24.92 -12.28
N SER A 74 -8.53 23.83 -12.18
CA SER A 74 -8.88 22.54 -12.77
C SER A 74 -10.18 21.96 -12.19
N ASP A 75 -10.38 22.08 -10.87
CA ASP A 75 -11.63 21.66 -10.22
C ASP A 75 -12.82 22.50 -10.73
N TRP A 76 -12.63 23.81 -10.95
CA TRP A 76 -13.68 24.69 -11.46
C TRP A 76 -13.99 24.49 -12.94
N GLN A 77 -12.98 24.20 -13.78
CA GLN A 77 -13.19 23.88 -15.19
C GLN A 77 -14.09 22.65 -15.34
N LYS A 78 -13.79 21.60 -14.58
CA LYS A 78 -14.61 20.40 -14.57
C LYS A 78 -16.04 20.70 -14.12
N ALA A 79 -16.20 21.39 -12.98
CA ALA A 79 -17.51 21.80 -12.50
C ALA A 79 -18.29 22.66 -13.51
N ALA A 80 -17.62 23.52 -14.29
CA ALA A 80 -18.25 24.34 -15.32
C ALA A 80 -18.80 23.46 -16.45
N LEU A 81 -18.01 22.52 -16.94
CA LEU A 81 -18.47 21.55 -17.94
C LEU A 81 -19.64 20.70 -17.41
N ASP A 82 -19.58 20.31 -16.13
CA ASP A 82 -20.62 19.49 -15.49
C ASP A 82 -21.96 20.24 -15.28
N VAL A 83 -21.94 21.57 -15.22
CA VAL A 83 -23.17 22.37 -15.04
C VAL A 83 -23.86 22.65 -16.37
N LEU A 84 -23.21 22.42 -17.52
CA LEU A 84 -23.84 22.58 -18.83
C LEU A 84 -24.92 21.51 -19.05
N GLU A 85 -26.03 21.90 -19.70
CA GLU A 85 -27.23 21.06 -19.90
C GLU A 85 -26.95 19.71 -20.58
N ASP A 86 -25.90 19.62 -21.38
CA ASP A 86 -25.48 18.39 -22.07
C ASP A 86 -24.21 17.75 -21.49
N GLY A 87 -23.53 18.43 -20.55
CA GLY A 87 -22.14 18.13 -20.18
C GLY A 87 -21.95 17.29 -18.92
N GLY A 88 -22.83 17.41 -17.92
CA GLY A 88 -22.56 16.81 -16.61
C GLY A 88 -23.34 15.56 -16.20
N PRO A 89 -22.98 15.00 -15.02
CA PRO A 89 -23.69 13.89 -14.39
C PRO A 89 -25.18 14.16 -14.28
N GLN A 90 -26.00 13.13 -14.49
CA GLN A 90 -27.47 13.23 -14.44
C GLN A 90 -27.96 13.87 -13.13
N ASP A 91 -27.29 13.57 -12.02
CA ASP A 91 -27.54 14.11 -10.69
C ASP A 91 -27.50 15.64 -10.63
N VAL A 92 -26.57 16.29 -11.36
CA VAL A 92 -26.49 17.77 -11.41
C VAL A 92 -27.72 18.35 -12.11
N LYS A 93 -28.22 17.69 -13.15
CA LYS A 93 -29.39 18.11 -13.93
C LYS A 93 -30.69 17.91 -13.13
N GLU A 94 -30.78 16.79 -12.40
CA GLU A 94 -31.93 16.47 -11.53
C GLU A 94 -32.13 17.48 -10.40
N LEU A 95 -31.05 18.13 -9.95
CA LEU A 95 -31.10 19.15 -8.89
C LEU A 95 -31.77 20.45 -9.32
N LYS A 96 -32.04 20.66 -10.62
CA LYS A 96 -32.79 21.81 -11.18
C LYS A 96 -32.30 23.17 -10.63
N VAL A 97 -30.99 23.31 -10.38
CA VAL A 97 -30.40 24.54 -9.80
C VAL A 97 -30.67 25.77 -10.68
N GLY A 98 -30.83 25.58 -11.99
CA GLY A 98 -31.24 26.62 -12.93
C GLY A 98 -32.64 27.21 -12.67
N ALA A 99 -33.54 26.47 -12.01
CA ALA A 99 -34.88 26.92 -11.66
C ALA A 99 -34.94 27.70 -10.33
N LEU A 100 -33.83 27.79 -9.58
CA LEU A 100 -33.76 28.56 -8.35
C LEU A 100 -33.69 30.06 -8.65
N THR A 101 -34.41 30.85 -7.85
CA THR A 101 -34.26 32.31 -7.80
C THR A 101 -32.87 32.70 -7.34
N GLN A 102 -32.48 33.95 -7.58
CA GLN A 102 -31.16 34.45 -7.20
C GLN A 102 -30.94 34.42 -5.69
N GLU A 103 -31.98 34.71 -4.91
CA GLU A 103 -31.97 34.65 -3.45
C GLU A 103 -31.78 33.21 -2.95
N GLN A 104 -32.44 32.25 -3.59
CA GLN A 104 -32.29 30.82 -3.28
C GLN A 104 -30.90 30.30 -3.63
N LYS A 105 -30.34 30.72 -4.76
CA LYS A 105 -28.95 30.40 -5.14
C LYS A 105 -27.96 30.96 -4.12
N ALA A 106 -28.12 32.22 -3.72
CA ALA A 106 -27.25 32.86 -2.72
C ALA A 106 -27.31 32.15 -1.36
N ALA A 107 -28.52 31.76 -0.92
CA ALA A 107 -28.70 30.99 0.31
C ALA A 107 -28.03 29.61 0.21
N ALA A 108 -28.27 28.87 -0.88
CA ALA A 108 -27.66 27.55 -1.12
C ALA A 108 -26.13 27.64 -1.17
N TYR A 109 -25.60 28.64 -1.88
CA TYR A 109 -24.16 28.89 -2.01
C TYR A 109 -23.47 29.07 -0.66
N ALA A 110 -24.10 29.79 0.27
CA ALA A 110 -23.54 30.02 1.61
C ALA A 110 -23.29 28.71 2.41
N PHE A 111 -24.06 27.66 2.14
CA PHE A 111 -23.89 26.34 2.73
C PHE A 111 -22.97 25.45 1.89
N ILE A 112 -23.22 25.37 0.59
CA ILE A 112 -22.51 24.46 -0.33
C ILE A 112 -21.04 24.85 -0.45
N SER A 113 -20.70 26.14 -0.45
CA SER A 113 -19.30 26.59 -0.50
C SER A 113 -18.46 26.10 0.68
N LYS A 114 -19.06 25.97 1.88
CA LYS A 114 -18.37 25.40 3.04
C LYS A 114 -18.13 23.90 2.86
N ILE A 115 -19.11 23.20 2.32
CA ILE A 115 -19.02 21.75 2.04
C ILE A 115 -18.00 21.49 0.94
N GLY A 116 -18.02 22.25 -0.16
CA GLY A 116 -17.07 22.14 -1.27
C GLY A 116 -15.63 22.40 -0.86
N ASN A 117 -15.40 23.40 0.00
CA ASN A 117 -14.07 23.63 0.58
C ASN A 117 -13.60 22.46 1.44
N LYS A 118 -14.49 21.88 2.26
CA LYS A 118 -14.16 20.72 3.09
C LYS A 118 -13.89 19.47 2.24
N ALA A 119 -14.72 19.21 1.23
CA ALA A 119 -14.55 18.10 0.30
C ALA A 119 -13.22 18.19 -0.46
N ARG A 120 -12.84 19.40 -0.90
CA ARG A 120 -11.55 19.63 -1.56
C ARG A 120 -10.38 19.45 -0.63
N ARG A 121 -10.47 19.92 0.61
CA ARG A 121 -9.45 19.64 1.62
C ARG A 121 -9.31 18.14 1.84
N ILE A 122 -10.41 17.40 1.91
CA ILE A 122 -10.36 15.94 2.03
C ILE A 122 -9.65 15.38 0.80
N LYS A 123 -10.04 15.73 -0.43
CA LYS A 123 -9.38 15.26 -1.67
C LYS A 123 -7.88 15.58 -1.72
N SER A 124 -7.49 16.80 -1.33
CA SER A 124 -6.09 17.25 -1.39
C SER A 124 -5.21 16.64 -0.30
N THR A 125 -5.79 16.32 0.86
CA THR A 125 -5.08 15.72 2.00
C THR A 125 -5.29 14.21 2.09
N PHE A 126 -6.16 13.65 1.26
CA PHE A 126 -6.38 12.22 1.20
C PHE A 126 -5.05 11.59 0.80
N PRO A 127 -4.51 10.66 1.61
CA PRO A 127 -3.21 10.10 1.35
C PRO A 127 -3.22 9.48 -0.05
N GLN A 128 -2.52 10.14 -0.97
CA GLN A 128 -2.22 9.57 -2.27
C GLN A 128 -1.27 8.43 -1.98
N LEU A 129 -1.73 7.19 -2.18
CA LEU A 129 -0.80 6.08 -2.08
C LEU A 129 0.26 6.28 -3.15
N SER A 130 1.51 6.08 -2.76
CA SER A 130 2.53 5.88 -3.77
C SER A 130 2.06 4.77 -4.70
N LYS A 131 2.30 4.92 -6.02
CA LYS A 131 1.99 3.87 -7.00
C LYS A 131 2.47 2.50 -6.51
N VAL A 132 3.63 2.47 -5.84
CA VAL A 132 4.22 1.29 -5.19
C VAL A 132 3.33 0.68 -4.10
N ALA A 133 2.67 1.49 -3.26
CA ALA A 133 1.78 0.97 -2.23
C ALA A 133 0.41 0.54 -2.80
N ALA A 134 -0.05 1.19 -3.87
CA ALA A 134 -1.29 0.80 -4.57
C ALA A 134 -1.16 -0.52 -5.36
N THR A 135 0.06 -0.90 -5.77
CA THR A 135 0.33 -2.15 -6.49
C THR A 135 0.85 -3.28 -5.60
N ARG A 136 0.91 -3.09 -4.27
CA ARG A 136 1.39 -4.16 -3.37
C ARG A 136 0.31 -5.22 -3.22
N GLU A 137 0.50 -6.33 -3.94
CA GLU A 137 -0.34 -7.51 -3.83
C GLU A 137 0.04 -8.34 -2.60
N GLU A 138 -0.97 -8.89 -1.92
CA GLU A 138 -0.77 -9.81 -0.79
C GLU A 138 0.09 -11.01 -1.22
N LYS A 139 -0.09 -11.48 -2.46
CA LYS A 139 0.69 -12.57 -3.05
C LYS A 139 2.18 -12.26 -3.08
N GLU A 140 2.58 -11.06 -3.51
CA GLU A 140 3.99 -10.66 -3.57
C GLU A 140 4.59 -10.47 -2.17
N ALA A 141 3.81 -9.93 -1.23
CA ALA A 141 4.24 -9.86 0.17
C ALA A 141 4.42 -11.25 0.80
N ARG A 142 3.52 -12.20 0.48
CA ARG A 142 3.60 -13.59 0.94
C ARG A 142 4.82 -14.27 0.35
N LYS A 143 5.04 -14.13 -0.96
CA LYS A 143 6.23 -14.62 -1.66
C LYS A 143 7.51 -14.09 -1.04
N ALA A 144 7.59 -12.78 -0.78
CA ALA A 144 8.77 -12.18 -0.14
C ALA A 144 9.04 -12.76 1.26
N LEU A 145 8.00 -12.98 2.07
CA LEU A 145 8.13 -13.62 3.37
C LEU A 145 8.59 -15.09 3.25
N LYS A 146 8.05 -15.84 2.29
CA LYS A 146 8.44 -17.23 2.01
C LYS A 146 9.89 -17.31 1.54
N MET A 147 10.31 -16.43 0.64
CA MET A 147 11.71 -16.32 0.21
C MET A 147 12.64 -15.99 1.39
N ALA A 148 12.27 -15.08 2.29
CA ALA A 148 13.10 -14.74 3.45
C ALA A 148 13.22 -15.90 4.46
N VAL A 149 12.17 -16.71 4.59
CA VAL A 149 12.16 -17.83 5.54
C VAL A 149 12.80 -19.09 4.96
N TYR A 150 12.48 -19.45 3.71
CA TYR A 150 12.81 -20.73 3.08
C TYR A 150 13.80 -20.62 1.93
N GLY A 151 14.04 -19.41 1.43
CA GLY A 151 14.79 -19.18 0.18
C GLY A 151 14.05 -19.60 -1.09
N ALA A 152 12.78 -19.98 -0.97
CA ALA A 152 11.91 -20.38 -2.07
C ALA A 152 10.44 -19.99 -1.80
N ASP A 153 9.66 -19.85 -2.87
CA ASP A 153 8.22 -19.60 -2.82
C ASP A 153 7.45 -20.91 -2.69
N VAL A 154 7.40 -21.43 -1.46
CA VAL A 154 6.88 -22.76 -1.14
C VAL A 154 5.45 -22.71 -0.58
N SER A 155 4.64 -23.66 -1.04
CA SER A 155 3.26 -23.86 -0.55
C SER A 155 3.20 -24.50 0.84
N GLU A 156 4.21 -25.28 1.21
CA GLU A 156 4.30 -26.00 2.47
C GLU A 156 5.44 -25.47 3.35
N ARG A 157 5.39 -25.82 4.64
CA ARG A 157 6.43 -25.49 5.63
C ARG A 157 7.67 -26.36 5.40
N ARG A 158 8.44 -26.06 4.35
CA ARG A 158 9.74 -26.65 4.01
C ARG A 158 10.44 -25.79 2.96
N ALA A 159 11.77 -25.85 2.88
CA ALA A 159 12.42 -25.51 1.61
C ALA A 159 12.24 -26.67 0.60
N GLU A 160 12.37 -26.38 -0.69
CA GLU A 160 12.44 -27.43 -1.72
C GLU A 160 13.74 -28.22 -1.61
N THR A 161 14.84 -27.54 -1.24
CA THR A 161 16.16 -28.12 -1.02
C THR A 161 16.94 -27.31 0.03
N SER A 162 17.98 -27.91 0.61
CA SER A 162 19.00 -27.23 1.41
C SER A 162 19.61 -26.06 0.63
N ASN A 163 19.90 -26.27 -0.66
CA ASN A 163 20.43 -25.21 -1.51
C ASN A 163 19.46 -24.02 -1.65
N ALA A 164 18.14 -24.24 -1.65
CA ALA A 164 17.18 -23.15 -1.60
C ALA A 164 17.28 -22.38 -0.27
N ALA A 165 17.32 -23.08 0.87
CA ALA A 165 17.45 -22.43 2.18
C ALA A 165 18.75 -21.63 2.31
N PHE A 166 19.86 -22.14 1.79
CA PHE A 166 21.19 -21.50 1.83
C PHE A 166 21.44 -20.54 0.65
N GLY A 167 20.54 -20.53 -0.34
CA GLY A 167 20.56 -19.70 -1.54
C GLY A 167 21.46 -20.18 -2.68
N GLU A 168 22.36 -21.13 -2.45
CA GLU A 168 23.30 -21.72 -3.43
C GLU A 168 23.71 -23.14 -3.04
N ASP A 169 24.49 -23.82 -3.89
CA ASP A 169 25.01 -25.16 -3.59
C ASP A 169 26.03 -25.14 -2.45
N THR A 170 25.80 -26.01 -1.47
CA THR A 170 26.62 -26.15 -0.25
C THR A 170 27.33 -27.50 -0.17
N GLN A 171 27.18 -28.37 -1.18
CA GLN A 171 27.69 -29.74 -1.15
C GLN A 171 29.18 -29.83 -0.79
N ASN A 172 29.99 -28.87 -1.25
CA ASN A 172 31.44 -28.88 -1.07
C ASN A 172 31.96 -27.83 -0.08
N THR A 173 31.08 -27.24 0.73
CA THR A 173 31.43 -26.15 1.65
C THR A 173 31.29 -26.63 3.09
N ALA A 174 32.30 -26.35 3.92
CA ALA A 174 32.29 -26.76 5.32
C ALA A 174 31.17 -26.05 6.10
N ARG A 175 30.66 -26.74 7.13
CA ARG A 175 29.54 -26.25 7.96
C ARG A 175 29.83 -24.87 8.55
N GLU A 176 31.04 -24.65 9.09
CA GLU A 176 31.40 -23.37 9.68
C GLU A 176 31.30 -22.22 8.67
N ILE A 177 31.66 -22.45 7.41
CA ILE A 177 31.64 -21.42 6.36
C ILE A 177 30.19 -21.11 5.94
N VAL A 178 29.35 -22.14 5.76
CA VAL A 178 27.96 -21.92 5.34
C VAL A 178 27.10 -21.31 6.45
N CYS A 179 27.46 -21.53 7.71
CA CYS A 179 26.72 -21.07 8.88
C CYS A 179 27.09 -19.69 9.39
N GLU A 180 28.06 -19.02 8.79
CA GLU A 180 28.29 -17.61 9.06
C GLU A 180 27.24 -16.74 8.36
N ALA A 181 26.84 -15.65 9.03
CA ALA A 181 26.02 -14.59 8.44
C ALA A 181 26.91 -13.38 8.13
N ALA A 182 26.74 -12.80 6.94
CA ALA A 182 27.40 -11.58 6.43
C ALA A 182 28.79 -11.73 5.77
N ASP A 183 28.77 -11.95 4.44
CA ASP A 183 29.64 -11.47 3.34
C ASP A 183 29.51 -12.39 2.11
N SER A 184 30.21 -12.11 1.00
CA SER A 184 29.95 -12.66 -0.35
C SER A 184 30.02 -14.18 -0.50
N ASN A 185 30.64 -14.89 0.45
CA ASN A 185 30.87 -16.33 0.38
C ASN A 185 30.04 -17.14 1.40
N LYS A 186 29.21 -16.46 2.20
CA LYS A 186 28.47 -17.05 3.33
C LYS A 186 26.99 -17.28 3.01
N ARG A 187 26.40 -18.30 3.65
CA ARG A 187 25.18 -18.96 3.13
C ARG A 187 23.97 -18.99 4.08
N ALA A 188 24.10 -18.57 5.34
CA ALA A 188 22.97 -18.47 6.28
C ALA A 188 22.08 -17.23 6.01
N LYS A 189 21.50 -17.13 4.81
CA LYS A 189 20.73 -15.96 4.34
C LYS A 189 19.24 -16.01 4.68
N THR A 190 18.73 -17.18 5.09
CA THR A 190 17.31 -17.39 5.40
C THR A 190 17.11 -17.78 6.86
N VAL A 191 15.88 -17.65 7.34
CA VAL A 191 15.50 -18.10 8.69
C VAL A 191 15.71 -19.61 8.83
N LEU A 192 15.37 -20.40 7.81
CA LEU A 192 15.55 -21.84 7.82
C LEU A 192 17.04 -22.21 7.85
N ALA A 193 17.88 -21.62 7.01
CA ALA A 193 19.33 -21.88 7.06
C ALA A 193 19.93 -21.53 8.44
N THR A 194 19.48 -20.41 9.04
CA THR A 194 19.91 -20.02 10.39
C THR A 194 19.46 -21.05 11.43
N LEU A 195 18.20 -21.52 11.34
CA LEU A 195 17.70 -22.58 12.22
C LEU A 195 18.49 -23.87 12.04
N THR A 196 18.80 -24.28 10.81
CA THR A 196 19.61 -25.47 10.51
C THR A 196 20.98 -25.37 11.16
N CYS A 197 21.67 -24.25 10.97
CA CYS A 197 22.99 -24.01 11.55
C CYS A 197 23.02 -24.09 13.07
N LEU A 198 21.97 -23.61 13.73
CA LEU A 198 21.86 -23.59 15.19
C LEU A 198 21.32 -24.88 15.79
N CYS A 199 20.40 -25.55 15.10
CA CYS A 199 19.57 -26.59 15.68
C CYS A 199 19.95 -28.01 15.25
N GLU A 200 20.61 -28.18 14.10
CA GLU A 200 21.01 -29.49 13.61
C GLU A 200 22.29 -29.98 14.29
N LYS A 201 22.28 -31.21 14.80
CA LYS A 201 23.45 -31.78 15.48
C LYS A 201 24.58 -32.09 14.49
N PRO A 202 25.85 -31.92 14.88
CA PRO A 202 26.96 -32.45 14.09
C PRO A 202 26.92 -33.99 14.05
N ASP A 203 27.59 -34.58 13.06
CA ASP A 203 27.76 -36.03 12.96
C ASP A 203 28.75 -36.61 13.98
N SER A 204 29.54 -35.78 14.66
CA SER A 204 30.42 -36.17 15.78
C SER A 204 29.69 -36.16 17.13
N THR A 205 30.10 -37.08 18.01
CA THR A 205 29.47 -37.42 19.30
C THR A 205 29.51 -36.34 20.39
N GLU A 206 29.88 -35.10 20.09
CA GLU A 206 30.26 -34.11 21.10
C GLU A 206 29.17 -33.09 21.46
N VAL A 207 28.01 -33.10 20.81
CA VAL A 207 26.90 -32.19 21.18
C VAL A 207 25.74 -32.99 21.75
N THR A 208 25.76 -33.20 23.07
CA THR A 208 24.67 -33.86 23.82
C THR A 208 23.55 -32.92 24.22
N ASP A 209 23.77 -31.59 24.19
CA ASP A 209 22.83 -30.59 24.76
C ASP A 209 22.48 -29.41 23.83
N GLY A 210 22.90 -29.44 22.55
CA GLY A 210 22.88 -28.27 21.67
C GLY A 210 21.79 -28.20 20.60
N THR A 211 20.81 -29.11 20.58
CA THR A 211 19.73 -29.06 19.58
C THR A 211 18.55 -28.25 20.09
N CYS A 212 17.96 -27.44 19.22
CA CYS A 212 16.83 -26.58 19.61
C CYS A 212 15.63 -27.37 20.15
N THR A 213 15.50 -28.64 19.74
CA THR A 213 14.51 -29.64 20.19
C THR A 213 15.03 -31.05 19.81
N LYS A 214 14.58 -32.10 20.50
CA LYS A 214 14.92 -33.49 20.16
C LYS A 214 14.52 -33.88 18.73
N GLU A 215 13.40 -33.36 18.26
CA GLU A 215 12.88 -33.60 16.91
C GLU A 215 13.73 -32.90 15.82
N ALA A 216 14.52 -31.90 16.21
CA ALA A 216 15.42 -31.16 15.33
C ALA A 216 16.82 -31.79 15.25
N GLU A 217 17.07 -32.88 15.99
CA GLU A 217 18.36 -33.58 16.02
C GLU A 217 18.76 -34.19 14.68
N GLY A 218 17.80 -34.43 13.78
CA GLY A 218 18.07 -35.10 12.52
C GLY A 218 18.46 -36.58 12.70
N THR A 219 18.43 -37.35 11.63
CA THR A 219 18.64 -38.82 11.73
C THR A 219 20.12 -39.22 11.73
N THR A 220 20.94 -38.53 10.95
CA THR A 220 22.37 -38.86 10.76
C THR A 220 23.32 -37.77 11.26
N GLY A 221 22.81 -36.56 11.55
CA GLY A 221 23.62 -35.39 11.86
C GLY A 221 24.28 -34.80 10.61
N TRP A 222 24.57 -33.50 10.65
CA TRP A 222 25.23 -32.79 9.56
C TRP A 222 26.75 -32.82 9.75
N ARG A 223 27.44 -33.46 8.81
CA ARG A 223 28.90 -33.58 8.83
C ARG A 223 29.60 -32.21 8.78
N THR A 224 30.63 -32.06 9.60
CA THR A 224 31.47 -30.84 9.60
C THR A 224 32.22 -30.67 8.27
N ALA A 225 32.62 -31.78 7.64
CA ALA A 225 33.30 -31.81 6.33
C ALA A 225 32.33 -31.67 5.15
N ALA A 226 32.78 -31.02 4.08
CA ALA A 226 32.16 -30.78 2.77
C ALA A 226 31.00 -31.74 2.40
N ASN A 227 29.81 -31.46 2.95
CA ASN A 227 28.53 -32.08 2.61
C ASN A 227 27.43 -31.07 2.94
N LYS A 228 26.38 -31.01 2.12
CA LYS A 228 25.22 -30.17 2.43
C LYS A 228 24.42 -30.74 3.60
N ALA A 229 23.70 -29.87 4.32
CA ALA A 229 22.72 -30.31 5.31
C ALA A 229 21.63 -31.16 4.62
N PRO A 230 21.23 -32.32 5.18
CA PRO A 230 20.19 -33.17 4.61
C PRO A 230 18.83 -32.45 4.47
N ASP A 231 18.24 -32.51 3.28
CA ASP A 231 16.99 -31.81 2.97
C ASP A 231 15.85 -32.22 3.95
N ASP A 232 15.79 -33.50 4.34
CA ASP A 232 14.80 -34.02 5.30
C ASP A 232 14.96 -33.46 6.72
N ASP A 233 16.18 -33.14 7.14
CA ASP A 233 16.44 -32.63 8.48
C ASP A 233 16.03 -31.15 8.58
N LEU A 234 16.18 -30.37 7.49
CA LEU A 234 15.60 -29.03 7.38
C LEU A 234 14.07 -29.04 7.55
N VAL A 235 13.38 -30.03 6.95
CA VAL A 235 11.93 -30.19 7.08
C VAL A 235 11.53 -30.48 8.52
N LYS A 236 12.29 -31.33 9.23
CA LYS A 236 12.04 -31.61 10.64
C LYS A 236 12.24 -30.38 11.50
N ILE A 237 13.35 -29.66 11.30
CA ILE A 237 13.72 -28.46 12.05
C ILE A 237 12.64 -27.38 11.95
N VAL A 238 12.13 -27.08 10.75
CA VAL A 238 11.07 -26.07 10.63
C VAL A 238 9.75 -26.54 11.25
N LYS A 239 9.45 -27.84 11.21
CA LYS A 239 8.23 -28.40 11.81
C LYS A 239 8.21 -28.33 13.33
N THR A 240 9.36 -28.17 13.99
CA THR A 240 9.43 -27.96 15.45
C THR A 240 8.96 -26.56 15.86
N CYS A 241 8.95 -25.60 14.91
CA CYS A 241 8.33 -24.30 15.15
C CYS A 241 6.81 -24.43 15.32
N PRO A 242 6.17 -23.60 16.17
CA PRO A 242 4.72 -23.63 16.36
C PRO A 242 3.94 -23.48 15.05
N GLN A 243 2.75 -24.08 14.99
CA GLN A 243 1.84 -23.94 13.85
C GLN A 243 1.41 -22.48 13.64
N PRO A 244 1.09 -22.05 12.39
CA PRO A 244 0.69 -20.68 12.13
C PRO A 244 -0.55 -20.31 12.94
N ARG A 245 -0.70 -19.01 13.21
CA ARG A 245 -1.89 -18.53 13.90
C ARG A 245 -3.06 -18.60 12.93
N LYS A 246 -4.20 -19.13 13.39
CA LYS A 246 -5.47 -19.10 12.63
C LYS A 246 -6.01 -17.67 12.43
N LYS A 247 -5.58 -16.73 13.29
CA LYS A 247 -6.01 -15.33 13.23
C LYS A 247 -5.12 -14.54 12.27
N THR A 248 -5.76 -13.77 11.39
CA THR A 248 -5.10 -12.87 10.46
C THR A 248 -4.25 -11.84 11.18
N LEU A 249 -3.00 -11.69 10.73
CA LEU A 249 -2.10 -10.64 11.23
C LEU A 249 -2.53 -9.27 10.67
N GLN A 250 -2.60 -8.27 11.55
CA GLN A 250 -2.95 -6.89 11.21
C GLN A 250 -1.70 -6.00 11.26
N ILE A 251 -1.41 -5.30 10.16
CA ILE A 251 -0.27 -4.36 10.08
C ILE A 251 -0.77 -2.96 10.44
N GLN A 252 -0.25 -2.38 11.54
CA GLN A 252 -0.67 -1.04 11.97
C GLN A 252 0.04 0.08 11.17
N ARG A 253 -0.72 1.11 10.75
CA ARG A 253 -0.22 2.30 10.03
C ARG A 253 0.24 3.42 11.00
N HIS A 254 1.33 4.10 10.67
CA HIS A 254 1.73 5.38 11.28
C HIS A 254 1.00 6.56 10.62
N LYS A 255 0.66 7.60 11.40
CA LYS A 255 -0.01 8.83 10.92
C LYS A 255 0.99 9.99 10.83
N GLU A 256 1.00 10.70 9.71
CA GLU A 256 1.63 12.02 9.56
C GLU A 256 0.62 13.16 9.68
N ARG A 257 1.09 14.34 10.11
CA ARG A 257 0.30 15.57 10.36
C ARG A 257 0.52 16.59 9.24
N ASP A 258 -0.55 17.18 8.71
CA ASP A 258 -0.52 18.02 7.50
C ASP A 258 -0.95 19.49 7.72
N LYS A 259 -0.45 20.38 6.85
CA LYS A 259 -0.61 21.85 6.84
C LYS A 259 -1.81 22.33 5.99
N ARG A 260 -2.30 23.55 6.26
CA ARG A 260 -3.55 24.12 5.69
C ARG A 260 -3.31 24.95 4.43
N THR A 261 -4.14 24.75 3.40
CA THR A 261 -4.29 25.67 2.24
C THR A 261 -5.77 25.78 1.88
N GLN A 262 -6.34 26.99 1.78
CA GLN A 262 -7.78 27.22 1.54
C GLN A 262 -8.04 28.00 0.25
N CYS A 263 -9.15 27.64 -0.39
CA CYS A 263 -9.70 28.26 -1.59
C CYS A 263 -10.08 29.75 -1.38
N PRO A 264 -9.62 30.79 -2.13
CA PRO A 264 -10.22 32.12 -2.01
C PRO A 264 -11.73 32.07 -2.30
N ILE A 265 -12.53 32.71 -1.46
CA ILE A 265 -14.00 32.78 -1.57
C ILE A 265 -14.35 33.82 -2.63
N PRO A 266 -15.33 33.58 -3.53
CA PRO A 266 -15.81 34.59 -4.45
C PRO A 266 -16.36 35.76 -3.65
N TYR A 267 -15.85 36.94 -3.97
CA TYR A 267 -16.16 38.21 -3.35
C TYR A 267 -17.67 38.36 -3.07
N ARG A 268 -17.98 38.76 -1.83
CA ARG A 268 -19.20 39.49 -1.50
C ARG A 268 -19.32 40.73 -2.37
#